data_AF-A0A960PEB3-F1
#
_entry.id   AF-A0A960PEB3-F1
#
_cell.length_a   1.000
_cell.length_b   1.000
_cell.length_c   1.000
_cell.angle_alpha   90.00
_cell.angle_beta   90.00
_cell.angle_gamma   90.00
#
_symmetry.space_group_name_H-M   'P 1'
#
loop_
_entity.id
_entity.type
_entity.pdbx_description
1 polymer ?
#
loop_
_entity_poly.entity_id
_entity_poly.type
_entity_poly.pdbx_seq_one_letter_code
_entity_poly.pdbx_strand_id
1 'polypeptide(L)' 'MAFSGIGQGIAVALFLGSPLVLIYALMGSAIWQLVFRPLEEIDLRKRFGSDYEEYTAKVRCWIPNFKPYKKLAKSEP' A
#
# COMPACT_ATOMS: atom_id res chain seq x y z
N MET A 1 -3.32 4.56 -2.63
CA MET A 1 -2.24 5.56 -2.48
C MET A 1 -0.88 5.04 -2.94
N ALA A 2 -0.47 3.81 -2.62
CA ALA A 2 0.83 3.26 -3.05
C ALA A 2 1.00 3.23 -4.59
N PHE A 3 0.02 2.68 -5.32
CA PHE A 3 0.06 2.64 -6.79
C PHE A 3 0.11 4.05 -7.43
N SER A 4 -0.71 4.98 -6.94
CA SER A 4 -0.74 6.36 -7.42
C SER A 4 0.55 7.12 -7.12
N GLY A 5 1.18 6.87 -5.96
CA GLY A 5 2.43 7.53 -5.58
C GLY A 5 3.62 7.13 -6.46
N ILE A 6 3.78 5.82 -6.74
CA ILE A 6 4.81 5.36 -7.69
C ILE A 6 4.52 5.91 -9.09
N GLY A 7 3.27 5.83 -9.55
CA GLY A 7 2.88 6.32 -10.86
C GLY A 7 3.19 7.81 -11.06
N GLN A 8 2.96 8.63 -10.02
CA GLN A 8 3.32 10.05 -10.03
C GLN A 8 4.83 10.25 -10.14
N GLY A 9 5.65 9.53 -9.35
CA GLY A 9 7.11 9.63 -9.41
C GLY A 9 7.67 9.27 -10.79
N ILE A 10 7.14 8.20 -11.41
CA ILE A 10 7.51 7.79 -12.77
C ILE A 10 7.07 8.85 -13.79
N ALA A 11 5.85 9.39 -13.67
CA ALA A 11 5.36 10.42 -14.58
C ALA A 11 6.23 11.69 -14.54
N VAL A 12 6.65 12.13 -13.36
CA VAL A 12 7.58 13.26 -13.21
C VAL A 12 8.94 12.96 -13.83
N ALA A 13 9.46 11.75 -13.65
CA ALA A 13 10.73 11.35 -14.26
C ALA A 13 10.70 11.35 -15.79
N LEU A 14 9.60 10.85 -16.37
CA LEU A 14 9.37 10.87 -17.81
C LEU A 14 9.17 12.30 -18.33
N PHE A 15 8.41 13.13 -17.61
CA PHE A 15 8.16 14.52 -17.98
C PHE A 15 9.46 15.35 -18.01
N LEU A 16 10.36 15.12 -17.06
CA LEU A 16 11.66 15.78 -16.99
C LEU A 16 12.73 15.12 -17.88
N GLY A 17 12.44 13.96 -18.48
CA GLY A 17 13.40 13.18 -19.27
C GLY A 17 14.65 12.77 -18.48
N SER A 18 14.56 12.68 -17.15
CA SER A 18 15.72 12.54 -16.26
C SER A 18 15.82 11.13 -15.66
N PRO A 19 16.83 10.33 -16.07
CA PRO A 19 17.06 9.00 -15.50
C PRO A 19 17.34 9.02 -14.00
N LEU A 20 17.97 10.08 -13.48
CA LEU A 20 18.25 10.22 -12.05
C LEU A 20 16.97 10.36 -11.22
N VAL A 21 16.00 11.11 -11.73
CA VAL A 21 14.69 11.27 -11.07
C VAL A 21 13.93 9.93 -11.06
N LEU A 22 14.04 9.16 -12.15
CA LEU A 22 13.46 7.82 -12.22
C LEU A 22 14.07 6.89 -11.15
N ILE A 23 15.40 6.84 -11.06
CA ILE A 23 16.11 6.03 -10.07
C ILE A 23 15.69 6.43 -8.65
N TYR A 24 15.65 7.74 -8.37
CA TYR A 24 15.20 8.24 -7.08
C TYR A 24 13.79 7.78 -6.71
N ALA A 25 12.84 7.90 -7.64
CA ALA A 25 11.46 7.45 -7.43
C ALA A 25 11.37 5.94 -7.17
N LEU A 26 12.15 5.14 -7.90
CA LEU A 26 12.22 3.68 -7.72
C LEU A 26 12.85 3.31 -6.37
N MET A 27 13.91 4.01 -5.94
CA MET A 27 14.53 3.80 -4.62
C MET A 27 13.55 4.13 -3.49
N GLY A 28 12.86 5.27 -3.56
CA GLY A 28 11.85 5.64 -2.58
C GLY A 28 10.72 4.61 -2.49
N SER A 29 10.25 4.12 -3.65
CA SER A 29 9.28 3.02 -3.73
C SER A 29 9.79 1.74 -3.08
N ALA A 30 11.03 1.34 -3.34
CA ALA A 30 11.64 0.15 -2.77
C ALA A 30 11.77 0.26 -1.24
N ILE A 31 12.26 1.40 -0.74
CA ILE A 31 12.36 1.67 0.69
C ILE A 31 10.98 1.60 1.35
N TRP A 32 9.96 2.20 0.75
CA TRP A 32 8.60 2.14 1.29
C TRP A 32 8.05 0.72 1.34
N GLN A 33 8.17 -0.04 0.23
CA GLN A 33 7.65 -1.40 0.13
C GLN A 33 8.40 -2.39 1.04
N LEU A 34 9.69 -2.18 1.30
CA LEU A 34 10.53 -3.11 2.08
C LEU A 34 10.66 -2.73 3.56
N VAL A 35 10.55 -1.44 3.91
CA VAL A 35 10.81 -0.96 5.27
C VAL A 35 9.53 -0.43 5.91
N PHE A 36 8.92 0.59 5.32
CA PHE A 36 7.79 1.28 5.94
C PHE A 36 6.54 0.41 5.97
N ARG A 37 6.22 -0.28 4.87
CA ARG A 37 5.04 -1.14 4.79
C ARG A 37 5.07 -2.27 5.83
N PRO A 38 6.16 -3.06 6.00
CA PRO A 38 6.19 -4.09 7.04
C PRO A 38 6.05 -3.53 8.45
N LEU A 39 6.68 -2.39 8.75
CA LEU A 39 6.57 -1.73 10.05
C LEU A 39 5.13 -1.29 10.34
N GLU A 40 4.47 -0.69 9.36
CA GLU A 40 3.06 -0.29 9.45
C GLU A 40 2.15 -1.51 9.62
N GLU A 41 2.33 -2.59 8.84
CA GLU A 41 1.52 -3.80 8.98
C GLU A 41 1.68 -4.46 10.36
N ILE A 42 2.87 -4.41 10.97
CA ILE A 42 3.10 -4.92 12.33
C ILE A 42 2.35 -4.06 13.36
N ASP A 43 2.40 -2.73 13.26
CA ASP A 43 1.65 -1.84 14.15
C ASP A 43 0.14 -2.06 14.03
N LEU A 44 -0.37 -2.15 12.79
CA LEU A 44 -1.78 -2.38 12.53
C LEU A 44 -2.25 -3.73 13.07
N ARG A 45 -1.46 -4.80 12.91
CA ARG A 45 -1.75 -6.10 13.52
C ARG A 45 -1.81 -6.01 15.05
N LYS A 46 -0.89 -5.28 15.68
CA LYS A 46 -0.90 -5.10 17.14
C LYS A 46 -2.13 -4.35 17.64
N ARG A 47 -2.59 -3.35 16.88
CA ARG A 47 -3.70 -2.48 17.29
C ARG A 47 -5.08 -3.06 16.99
N PHE A 48 -5.22 -3.82 15.91
CA PHE A 48 -6.52 -4.27 15.41
C PHE A 48 -6.69 -5.80 15.38
N GLY A 49 -5.61 -6.57 15.52
CA GLY A 49 -5.66 -8.03 15.63
C GLY A 49 -6.40 -8.71 14.48
N SER A 50 -7.36 -9.57 14.82
CA SER A 50 -8.10 -10.40 13.87
C SER A 50 -8.95 -9.61 12.87
N ASP A 51 -9.44 -8.43 13.25
CA ASP A 51 -10.18 -7.55 12.32
C ASP A 51 -9.26 -7.09 11.16
N TYR A 52 -7.98 -6.86 11.44
CA TYR A 52 -7.00 -6.48 10.42
C TYR A 52 -6.56 -7.67 9.57
N GLU A 53 -6.48 -8.87 10.15
CA GLU A 53 -6.24 -10.10 9.37
C GLU A 53 -7.37 -10.34 8.36
N GLU A 54 -8.64 -10.20 8.76
CA GLU A 54 -9.77 -10.31 7.83
C GLU A 54 -9.73 -9.22 6.75
N TYR A 55 -9.39 -7.99 7.13
CA TYR A 55 -9.26 -6.88 6.20
C TYR A 55 -8.18 -7.14 5.15
N THR A 56 -6.97 -7.54 5.57
CA THR A 56 -5.84 -7.81 4.66
C THR A 56 -6.10 -9.00 3.73
N ALA A 57 -6.90 -9.97 4.14
CA ALA A 57 -7.33 -11.07 3.27
C ALA A 57 -8.25 -10.59 2.12
N LYS A 58 -9.05 -9.55 2.35
CA LYS A 58 -10.01 -9.02 1.37
C LYS A 58 -9.47 -7.83 0.57
N VAL A 59 -8.52 -7.07 1.10
CA VAL A 59 -8.01 -5.82 0.50
C VAL A 59 -6.53 -5.92 0.18
N ARG A 60 -6.19 -5.79 -1.11
CA ARG A 60 -4.80 -5.78 -1.59
C ARG A 60 -4.23 -4.37 -1.54
N CYS A 61 -2.93 -4.26 -1.23
CA CYS A 61 -2.24 -2.97 -1.10
C CYS A 61 -2.07 -2.23 -2.44
N TRP A 62 -1.79 -2.96 -3.53
CA TRP A 62 -1.45 -2.38 -4.84
C TRP A 62 -2.61 -2.31 -5.82
N ILE A 63 -3.49 -3.31 -5.76
CA ILE A 63 -4.58 -3.46 -6.73
C ILE A 63 -5.87 -3.05 -6.03
N PRO A 64 -6.50 -1.93 -6.43
CA PRO A 64 -7.77 -1.53 -5.86
C PRO A 64 -8.84 -2.57 -6.20
N ASN A 65 -9.71 -2.87 -5.23
CA ASN A 65 -10.92 -3.62 -5.51
C ASN A 65 -11.98 -2.68 -6.09
N PHE A 66 -12.69 -3.13 -7.12
CA PHE A 66 -13.84 -2.41 -7.69
C PHE A 66 -15.07 -2.45 -6.79
N LYS A 67 -15.07 -3.28 -5.74
CA LYS A 67 -16.12 -3.35 -4.74
C LYS A 67 -15.59 -2.84 -3.39
N PRO A 68 -16.37 -2.03 -2.65
CA PRO A 68 -15.97 -1.55 -1.34
C PRO A 68 -15.86 -2.71 -0.34
N TYR A 69 -14.91 -2.62 0.59
CA TYR A 69 -14.82 -3.56 1.71
C TYR A 69 -16.05 -3.40 2.60
N LYS A 70 -16.71 -4.52 2.89
CA LYS A 70 -17.80 -4.60 3.88
C LYS A 70 -17.32 -5.48 5.02
N LYS A 71 -17.25 -4.92 6.23
CA LYS A 71 -17.00 -5.69 7.45
C LYS A 71 -18.16 -6.64 7.65
N LEU A 72 -17.89 -7.94 7.81
CA LEU A 72 -18.93 -8.89 8.15
C LEU A 72 -19.38 -8.57 9.58
N ALA A 73 -20.70 -8.46 9.80
CA ALA A 73 -21.23 -8.37 11.14
C ALA A 73 -20.83 -9.66 11.88
N LYS A 74 -20.12 -9.51 13.01
CA LYS A 74 -19.84 -10.65 13.88
C LYS A 74 -21.20 -11.18 14.33
N SER A 75 -21.53 -12.42 13.97
CA SER A 75 -22.65 -13.12 14.60
C SER A 75 -22.27 -13.32 16.06
N GLU A 76 -22.80 -12.47 16.94
CA GLU A 76 -22.78 -12.75 18.37
C GLU A 76 -23.54 -14.06 18.64
N PRO A 77 -23.00 -14.95 19.50
CA PRO A 77 -23.76 -16.10 20.00
C PRO A 77 -24.92 -15.68 20.90
#